data_AF-A0AAN4YGT9-F1
#
_entry.id   AF-A0AAN4YGT9-F1
#
_cell.length_a   1.000
_cell.length_b   1.000
_cell.length_c   1.000
_cell.angle_alpha   90.00
_cell.angle_beta   90.00
_cell.angle_gamma   90.00
#
_symmetry.space_group_name_H-M   'P 1'
#
loop_
_entity.id
_entity.type
_entity.pdbx_description
1 polymer ?
#
loop_
_entity_poly.entity_id
_entity_poly.type
_entity_poly.pdbx_seq_one_letter_code
_entity_poly.pdbx_strand_id
1 'polypeptide(L)'
;MGSVSSPEVTLDNVAEILQRDTRVKLAGVDVDGMLRGKLVSKKKFLSIVSEGFGFCSVIFGWDMHDQTYFKELAISNKENGYRDIVAIPDLSSFRRIPWENNVPFFLVSFHDPDTREPVCACPRGLVRTALGKAEAAGYVVKSIGTKHGITPTFMAKPRQGLPGNSGHMHISLVTSDGKNAFLRDTPDPSPPYPDVAYLSDLGRYFLAGVLTGLPDIMPMFAPTVNSYKRLVENFWAPVTVSWGLEHRAASIRLITPPTGSPKATRLEVRVPGADANPHYVLAAIVALGWRGVEKKLEIPVPPLSKGEEMGGGSDQGVRLAKSLKEAVAAFTRKGSVAREVFGDAFVDHFGGTREHEVRLWEEAVTDWYVFGVASIILLSL
;
A
#
# COMPACT_ATOMS: atom_id res chain seq x y z
N MET A 1 33.47 6.84 -14.31
CA MET A 1 34.11 7.05 -12.99
C MET A 1 33.24 6.35 -11.96
N GLY A 2 33.74 5.27 -11.34
CA GLY A 2 32.95 4.50 -10.37
C GLY A 2 32.59 5.37 -9.17
N SER A 3 31.30 5.47 -8.85
CA SER A 3 30.85 6.12 -7.63
C SER A 3 31.33 5.28 -6.45
N VAL A 4 32.42 5.69 -5.80
CA VAL A 4 32.78 5.18 -4.49
C VAL A 4 31.66 5.63 -3.55
N SER A 5 30.75 4.73 -3.20
CA SER A 5 29.71 5.01 -2.21
C SER A 5 30.42 5.44 -0.93
N SER A 6 30.09 6.63 -0.42
CA SER A 6 30.60 7.07 0.88
C SER A 6 30.20 6.04 1.94
N PRO A 7 31.07 5.73 2.91
CA PRO A 7 30.76 4.74 3.93
C PRO A 7 29.52 5.16 4.71
N GLU A 8 28.66 4.21 5.03
CA GLU A 8 27.51 4.43 5.92
C GLU A 8 28.03 4.81 7.30
N VAL A 9 27.63 5.98 7.80
CA VAL A 9 28.08 6.50 9.10
C VAL A 9 26.99 6.24 10.13
N THR A 10 27.37 5.59 11.23
CA THR A 10 26.51 5.25 12.38
C THR A 10 27.14 5.75 13.68
N LEU A 11 26.39 5.73 14.77
CA LEU A 11 26.93 6.11 16.09
C LEU A 11 28.11 5.21 16.51
N ASP A 12 28.08 3.94 16.11
CA ASP A 12 29.09 2.96 16.48
C ASP A 12 30.42 3.17 15.72
N ASN A 13 30.37 3.62 14.47
CA ASN A 13 31.54 3.71 13.60
C ASN A 13 32.07 5.14 13.38
N VAL A 14 31.31 6.19 13.75
CA VAL A 14 31.66 7.58 13.40
C VAL A 14 33.00 8.02 14.01
N ALA A 15 33.34 7.52 15.21
CA ALA A 15 34.61 7.83 15.85
C ALA A 15 35.83 7.31 15.07
N GLU A 16 35.68 6.11 14.47
CA GLU A 16 36.67 5.45 13.62
C GLU A 16 36.75 6.11 12.25
N ILE A 17 35.62 6.41 11.62
CA ILE A 17 35.58 7.11 10.32
C ILE A 17 36.29 8.46 10.41
N LEU A 18 36.14 9.15 11.54
CA LEU A 18 36.77 10.45 11.81
C LEU A 18 38.15 10.31 12.47
N GLN A 19 38.79 9.14 12.48
CA GLN A 19 40.05 8.91 13.22
C GLN A 19 41.18 9.87 12.85
N ARG A 20 41.25 10.32 11.58
CA ARG A 20 42.27 11.25 11.07
C ARG A 20 41.85 12.71 11.11
N ASP A 21 40.64 13.02 11.55
CA ASP A 21 40.07 14.36 11.55
C ASP A 21 40.17 15.02 12.92
N THR A 22 40.46 16.32 12.95
CA THR A 22 40.54 17.11 14.20
C THR A 22 39.32 17.98 14.44
N ARG A 23 38.51 18.21 13.39
CA ARG A 23 37.35 19.11 13.38
C ARG A 23 36.28 18.61 12.41
N VAL A 24 35.03 18.99 12.69
CA VAL A 24 33.84 18.64 11.92
C VAL A 24 33.03 19.91 11.71
N LYS A 25 32.51 20.12 10.50
CA LYS A 25 31.58 21.20 10.19
C LYS A 25 30.15 20.70 10.33
N LEU A 26 29.35 21.43 11.09
CA LEU A 26 27.92 21.16 11.28
C LEU A 26 27.14 22.35 10.74
N ALA A 27 26.14 22.10 9.91
CA ALA A 27 25.28 23.18 9.43
C ALA A 27 23.83 22.74 9.23
N GLY A 28 22.92 23.65 9.55
CA GLY A 28 21.51 23.55 9.23
C GLY A 28 21.15 24.42 8.05
N VAL A 29 19.94 24.26 7.53
CA VAL A 29 19.39 25.11 6.46
C VAL A 29 18.35 26.03 7.10
N ASP A 30 18.48 27.33 6.88
CA ASP A 30 17.48 28.31 7.33
C ASP A 30 16.27 28.39 6.37
N VAL A 31 15.34 29.30 6.65
CA VAL A 31 14.11 29.47 5.87
C VAL A 31 14.35 29.94 4.44
N ASP A 32 15.47 30.63 4.19
CA ASP A 32 15.86 31.16 2.87
C ASP A 32 16.69 30.14 2.07
N GLY A 33 16.91 28.94 2.61
CA GLY A 33 17.71 27.90 1.98
C GLY A 33 19.22 28.06 2.18
N MET A 34 19.65 29.00 3.02
CA MET A 34 21.05 29.25 3.28
C MET A 34 21.60 28.26 4.30
N LEU A 35 22.82 27.79 4.04
CA LEU A 35 23.51 26.85 4.91
C LEU A 35 24.18 27.61 6.06
N ARG A 36 23.67 27.46 7.29
CA ARG A 36 24.16 28.15 8.50
C ARG A 36 24.80 27.15 9.44
N GLY A 37 26.06 27.37 9.80
CA GLY A 37 26.81 26.37 10.55
C GLY A 37 28.05 26.88 11.26
N LYS A 38 28.69 25.97 11.98
CA LYS A 38 29.94 26.21 12.72
C LYS A 38 30.88 25.04 12.58
N LEU A 39 32.18 25.31 12.72
CA LEU A 39 33.20 24.28 12.89
C LEU A 39 33.32 23.94 14.37
N VAL A 40 33.33 22.64 14.69
CA VAL A 40 33.53 22.11 16.04
C VAL A 40 34.73 21.18 16.06
N SER A 41 35.40 21.04 17.21
CA SER A 41 36.43 20.02 17.37
C SER A 41 35.83 18.62 17.30
N LYS A 42 36.61 17.62 16.85
CA LYS A 42 36.17 16.21 16.84
C LYS A 42 35.67 15.77 18.22
N LYS A 43 36.39 16.14 19.29
CA LYS A 43 35.98 15.83 20.68
C LYS A 43 34.60 16.38 21.01
N LYS A 44 34.31 17.64 20.64
CA LYS A 44 32.99 18.24 20.87
C LYS A 44 31.92 17.57 20.01
N PHE A 45 32.20 17.28 18.73
CA PHE A 45 31.28 16.58 17.84
C PHE A 45 30.85 15.23 18.42
N LEU A 46 31.80 14.40 18.84
CA LEU A 46 31.50 13.08 19.41
C LEU A 46 30.68 13.17 20.71
N SER A 47 30.78 14.26 21.47
CA SER A 47 29.97 14.44 22.68
C SER A 47 28.55 14.96 22.43
N ILE A 48 28.20 15.34 21.20
CA ILE A 48 26.88 15.93 20.84
C ILE A 48 26.16 15.13 19.76
N VAL A 49 26.81 14.12 19.18
CA VAL A 49 26.32 13.45 17.97
C VAL A 49 25.01 12.68 18.18
N SER A 50 24.74 12.20 19.41
CA SER A 50 23.49 11.51 19.77
C SER A 50 22.41 12.47 20.26
N GLU A 51 22.70 13.29 21.28
CA GLU A 51 21.69 14.12 21.96
C GLU A 51 21.43 15.47 21.28
N GLY A 52 22.37 15.90 20.42
CA GLY A 52 22.40 17.23 19.83
C GLY A 52 23.10 18.27 20.71
N PHE A 53 22.97 19.53 20.32
CA PHE A 53 23.54 20.67 21.02
C PHE A 53 22.68 21.91 20.84
N GLY A 54 22.82 22.88 21.76
CA GLY A 54 22.16 24.18 21.66
C GLY A 54 22.62 24.95 20.43
N PHE A 55 21.65 25.48 19.69
CA PHE A 55 21.84 26.37 18.56
C PHE A 55 20.88 27.54 18.69
N CYS A 56 21.38 28.76 18.56
CA CYS A 56 20.54 29.94 18.71
C CYS A 56 19.42 29.97 17.67
N SER A 57 18.18 30.18 18.10
CA SER A 57 17.01 30.26 17.21
C SER A 57 17.09 31.41 16.21
N VAL A 58 18.02 32.36 16.35
CA VAL A 58 18.28 33.45 15.39
C VAL A 58 18.48 32.96 13.96
N ILE A 59 18.90 31.70 13.77
CA ILE A 59 18.95 31.05 12.45
C ILE A 59 17.62 31.17 11.67
N PHE A 60 16.48 31.22 12.37
CA PHE A 60 15.16 31.40 11.78
C PHE A 60 14.59 32.81 12.01
N GLY A 61 15.42 33.75 12.45
CA GLY A 61 15.06 35.12 12.79
C GLY A 61 15.82 36.18 11.99
N TRP A 62 16.56 35.79 10.95
CA TRP A 62 17.33 36.70 10.09
C TRP A 62 17.28 36.30 8.61
N ASP A 63 17.56 37.25 7.73
CA ASP A 63 17.57 37.06 6.28
C ASP A 63 18.93 36.55 5.74
N MET A 64 19.02 36.41 4.41
CA MET A 64 20.27 36.03 3.73
C MET A 64 21.44 37.03 3.90
N HIS A 65 21.18 38.24 4.41
CA HIS A 65 22.17 39.29 4.69
C HIS A 65 22.53 39.39 6.17
N ASP A 66 22.14 38.39 6.97
CA ASP A 66 22.37 38.34 8.42
C ASP A 66 21.69 39.51 9.16
N GLN A 67 20.63 40.08 8.59
CA GLN A 67 19.80 41.09 9.24
C GLN A 67 18.60 40.43 9.91
N THR A 68 18.37 40.74 11.19
CA THR A 68 17.19 40.24 11.90
C THR A 68 15.92 40.77 11.24
N TYR A 69 14.92 39.91 11.07
CA TYR A 69 13.65 40.35 10.49
C TYR A 69 13.02 41.47 11.33
N PHE A 70 12.40 42.45 10.67
CA PHE A 70 11.76 43.59 11.34
C PHE A 70 10.55 43.18 12.20
N LYS A 71 9.91 42.06 11.86
CA LYS A 71 8.81 41.47 12.61
C LYS A 71 9.36 40.37 13.52
N GLU A 72 9.07 40.48 14.82
CA GLU A 72 9.39 39.42 15.79
C GLU A 72 8.62 38.13 15.46
N LEU A 73 9.32 36.99 15.48
CA LEU A 73 8.79 35.69 15.06
C LEU A 73 8.60 34.75 16.26
N ALA A 74 7.65 33.83 16.16
CA ALA A 74 7.31 32.93 17.28
C ALA A 74 8.50 32.08 17.78
N ILE A 75 9.34 31.59 16.85
CA ILE A 75 10.50 30.76 17.19
C ILE A 75 11.71 31.60 17.61
N SER A 76 11.88 32.76 16.98
CA SER A 76 13.06 33.59 17.12
C SER A 76 12.65 35.04 17.37
N ASN A 77 12.78 35.48 18.61
CA ASN A 77 12.41 36.83 19.01
C ASN A 77 13.25 37.35 20.18
N LYS A 78 13.24 38.67 20.36
CA LYS A 78 13.95 39.35 21.45
C LYS A 78 13.37 39.03 22.82
N GLU A 79 12.06 38.80 22.92
CA GLU A 79 11.37 38.54 24.19
C GLU A 79 11.86 37.24 24.85
N ASN A 80 12.11 36.20 24.05
CA ASN A 80 12.70 34.93 24.51
C ASN A 80 14.24 34.92 24.46
N GLY A 81 14.86 36.06 24.12
CA GLY A 81 16.32 36.21 24.06
C GLY A 81 16.98 35.36 22.98
N TYR A 82 16.29 35.05 21.88
CA TYR A 82 16.75 34.10 20.86
C TYR A 82 17.10 32.73 21.45
N ARG A 83 16.16 32.17 22.22
CA ARG A 83 16.27 30.89 22.92
C ARG A 83 16.94 29.82 22.05
N ASP A 84 17.82 29.02 22.67
CA ASP A 84 18.44 27.88 22.00
C ASP A 84 17.41 26.81 21.62
N ILE A 85 17.49 26.38 20.37
CA ILE A 85 16.85 25.16 19.83
C ILE A 85 17.87 24.04 19.79
N VAL A 86 17.41 22.78 19.71
CA VAL A 86 18.33 21.64 19.70
C VAL A 86 18.68 21.24 18.26
N ALA A 87 19.96 21.36 17.91
CA ALA A 87 20.50 20.88 16.65
C ALA A 87 21.04 19.45 16.81
N ILE A 88 20.46 18.50 16.06
CA ILE A 88 20.86 17.09 16.07
C ILE A 88 21.56 16.75 14.74
N PRO A 89 22.83 16.31 14.76
CA PRO A 89 23.52 15.84 13.56
C PRO A 89 22.83 14.65 12.89
N ASP A 90 22.69 14.70 11.57
CA ASP A 90 22.20 13.59 10.76
C ASP A 90 23.37 12.82 10.18
N LEU A 91 23.70 11.66 10.79
CA LEU A 91 24.84 10.84 10.38
C LEU A 91 24.75 10.36 8.93
N SER A 92 23.54 10.12 8.41
CA SER A 92 23.31 9.72 7.02
C SER A 92 23.69 10.82 6.01
N SER A 93 23.84 12.06 6.48
CA SER A 93 24.18 13.21 5.63
C SER A 93 25.70 13.44 5.49
N PHE A 94 26.52 12.55 6.05
CA PHE A 94 27.98 12.65 6.04
C PHE A 94 28.53 12.88 4.63
N ARG A 95 29.44 13.85 4.54
CA ARG A 95 30.23 14.13 3.35
C ARG A 95 31.50 14.85 3.73
N ARG A 96 32.48 14.86 2.83
CA ARG A 96 33.68 15.70 2.96
C ARG A 96 33.56 16.88 2.01
N ILE A 97 33.95 18.08 2.46
CA ILE A 97 33.93 19.28 1.63
C ILE A 97 35.29 19.40 0.92
N PRO A 98 35.39 19.11 -0.39
CA PRO A 98 36.70 18.99 -1.05
C PRO A 98 37.50 20.28 -1.04
N TRP A 99 36.81 21.42 -1.20
CA TRP A 99 37.43 22.75 -1.20
C TRP A 99 37.73 23.31 0.20
N GLU A 100 37.35 22.62 1.27
CA GLU A 100 37.70 22.97 2.66
C GLU A 100 38.65 21.92 3.25
N ASN A 101 39.67 21.51 2.47
CA ASN A 101 40.65 20.49 2.87
C ASN A 101 40.00 19.17 3.30
N ASN A 102 38.95 18.75 2.60
CA ASN A 102 38.19 17.52 2.89
C ASN A 102 37.61 17.46 4.31
N VAL A 103 37.26 18.61 4.91
CA VAL A 103 36.68 18.62 6.26
C VAL A 103 35.39 17.78 6.30
N PRO A 104 35.23 16.92 7.32
CA PRO A 104 33.97 16.22 7.58
C PRO A 104 32.83 17.20 7.76
N PHE A 105 31.69 16.90 7.14
CA PHE A 105 30.49 17.72 7.20
C PHE A 105 29.26 16.86 7.50
N PHE A 106 28.40 17.35 8.38
CA PHE A 106 27.06 16.80 8.62
C PHE A 106 26.01 17.91 8.60
N LEU A 107 24.85 17.61 8.03
CA LEU A 107 23.65 18.41 8.24
C LEU A 107 23.14 18.21 9.66
N VAL A 108 22.52 19.25 10.22
CA VAL A 108 21.72 19.13 11.44
C VAL A 108 20.23 19.29 11.12
N SER A 109 19.38 18.69 11.95
CA SER A 109 17.95 19.00 12.02
C SER A 109 17.67 19.70 13.34
N PHE A 110 16.71 20.63 13.33
CA PHE A 110 16.39 21.45 14.51
C PHE A 110 15.12 20.97 15.18
N HIS A 111 15.20 20.84 16.50
CA HIS A 111 14.14 20.32 17.36
C HIS A 111 13.83 21.30 18.48
N ASP A 112 12.57 21.32 18.88
CA ASP A 112 12.13 22.05 20.07
C ASP A 112 12.84 21.45 21.32
N PRO A 113 13.40 22.29 22.20
CA PRO A 113 14.13 21.83 23.36
C PRO A 113 13.27 21.09 24.40
N ASP A 114 11.96 21.39 24.46
CA ASP A 114 11.05 20.82 25.45
C ASP A 114 10.34 19.59 24.89
N THR A 115 9.80 19.66 23.67
CA THR A 115 9.02 18.57 23.07
C THR A 115 9.84 17.58 22.27
N ARG A 116 11.07 17.95 21.87
CA ARG A 116 11.93 17.22 20.91
C ARG A 116 11.31 17.06 19.52
N GLU A 117 10.16 17.66 19.24
CA GLU A 117 9.55 17.67 17.92
C GLU A 117 10.33 18.57 16.95
N PRO A 118 10.29 18.31 15.63
CA PRO A 118 10.94 19.18 14.66
C PRO A 118 10.38 20.61 14.73
N VAL A 119 11.27 21.61 14.78
CA VAL A 119 10.89 23.03 14.73
C VAL A 119 10.19 23.31 13.40
N CYS A 120 9.03 23.97 13.42
CA CYS A 120 8.21 24.15 12.21
C CYS A 120 8.89 25.03 11.13
N ALA A 121 9.81 25.92 11.52
CA ALA A 121 10.63 26.70 10.57
C ALA A 121 11.80 25.90 9.97
N CYS A 122 12.14 24.71 10.50
CA CYS A 122 13.20 23.89 9.94
C CYS A 122 12.73 23.21 8.64
N PRO A 123 13.33 23.51 7.46
CA PRO A 123 12.87 22.93 6.20
C PRO A 123 12.96 21.39 6.18
N ARG A 124 14.04 20.85 6.76
CA ARG A 124 14.23 19.39 6.92
C ARG A 124 13.21 18.78 7.87
N GLY A 125 12.88 19.48 8.95
CA GLY A 125 11.85 19.08 9.91
C GLY A 125 10.46 19.05 9.30
N LEU A 126 10.15 20.04 8.45
CA LEU A 126 8.88 20.14 7.74
C LEU A 126 8.67 18.96 6.77
N VAL A 127 9.70 18.60 5.99
CA VAL A 127 9.65 17.42 5.10
C VAL A 127 9.47 16.13 5.90
N ARG A 128 10.22 15.96 7.00
CA ARG A 128 10.06 14.78 7.87
C ARG A 128 8.65 14.68 8.46
N THR A 129 8.08 15.81 8.88
CA THR A 129 6.70 15.88 9.40
C THR A 129 5.68 15.51 8.32
N ALA A 130 5.86 16.02 7.08
CA ALA A 130 4.99 15.66 5.96
C ALA A 130 5.08 14.16 5.62
N LEU A 131 6.29 13.59 5.64
CA LEU A 131 6.49 12.15 5.45
C LEU A 131 5.86 11.33 6.57
N GLY A 132 6.00 11.73 7.83
CA GLY A 132 5.35 11.07 8.96
C GLY A 132 3.82 11.07 8.85
N LYS A 133 3.23 12.18 8.38
CA LYS A 133 1.79 12.24 8.07
C LYS A 133 1.39 11.30 6.93
N ALA A 134 2.18 11.23 5.86
CA ALA A 134 1.93 10.30 4.75
C ALA A 134 2.05 8.84 5.20
N GLU A 135 3.03 8.53 6.06
CA GLU A 135 3.19 7.21 6.68
C GLU A 135 1.98 6.87 7.58
N ALA A 136 1.56 7.78 8.45
CA ALA A 136 0.36 7.62 9.29
C ALA A 136 -0.94 7.46 8.49
N ALA A 137 -1.02 8.07 7.31
CA ALA A 137 -2.13 7.92 6.37
C ALA A 137 -2.04 6.66 5.48
N GLY A 138 -1.07 5.78 5.71
CA GLY A 138 -0.95 4.49 5.01
C GLY A 138 -0.20 4.53 3.67
N TYR A 139 0.45 5.64 3.32
CA TYR A 139 1.25 5.77 2.09
C TYR A 139 2.69 5.25 2.22
N VAL A 140 2.94 4.37 3.20
CA VAL A 140 4.28 3.92 3.65
C VAL A 140 5.13 3.34 2.50
N VAL A 141 4.55 2.51 1.63
CA VAL A 141 5.33 1.84 0.58
C VAL A 141 5.81 2.83 -0.48
N LYS A 142 4.92 3.71 -0.96
CA LYS A 142 5.26 4.73 -1.97
C LYS A 142 6.23 5.77 -1.40
N SER A 143 6.04 6.21 -0.16
CA SER A 143 6.92 7.20 0.48
C SER A 143 8.33 6.66 0.75
N ILE A 144 8.46 5.39 1.13
CA ILE A 144 9.76 4.72 1.31
C ILE A 144 10.44 4.50 -0.04
N GLY A 145 9.70 4.05 -1.07
CA GLY A 145 10.27 3.78 -2.39
C GLY A 145 11.06 4.97 -2.94
N THR A 146 10.52 6.18 -2.82
CA THR A 146 11.20 7.41 -3.26
C THR A 146 12.55 7.63 -2.55
N LYS A 147 12.69 7.25 -1.28
CA LYS A 147 13.95 7.33 -0.54
C LYS A 147 15.04 6.41 -1.13
N HIS A 148 14.65 5.38 -1.87
CA HIS A 148 15.54 4.41 -2.50
C HIS A 148 15.60 4.52 -4.04
N GLY A 149 15.02 5.57 -4.64
CA GLY A 149 14.94 5.70 -6.10
C GLY A 149 14.05 4.66 -6.78
N ILE A 150 13.11 4.07 -6.05
CA ILE A 150 12.17 3.04 -6.53
C ILE A 150 10.76 3.64 -6.56
N THR A 151 10.00 3.40 -7.65
CA THR A 151 8.57 3.74 -7.70
C THR A 151 7.74 2.47 -7.54
N PRO A 152 7.26 2.12 -6.34
CA PRO A 152 6.43 0.94 -6.14
C PRO A 152 5.04 1.16 -6.72
N THR A 153 4.49 0.12 -7.33
CA THR A 153 3.17 0.14 -7.97
C THR A 153 2.30 -1.00 -7.46
N PHE A 154 1.03 -0.69 -7.21
CA PHE A 154 -0.02 -1.64 -6.84
C PHE A 154 -0.98 -1.92 -7.99
N MET A 155 -0.62 -1.49 -9.21
CA MET A 155 -1.31 -1.86 -10.44
C MET A 155 -1.48 -3.37 -10.51
N ALA A 156 -2.69 -3.88 -10.79
CA ALA A 156 -2.97 -5.31 -10.78
C ALA A 156 -2.07 -6.15 -11.71
N LYS A 157 -1.57 -5.55 -12.79
CA LYS A 157 -0.75 -6.21 -13.80
C LYS A 157 0.26 -5.22 -14.39
N PRO A 158 1.40 -4.97 -13.72
CA PRO A 158 2.36 -3.98 -14.19
C PRO A 158 3.17 -4.45 -15.40
N ARG A 159 3.27 -5.78 -15.63
CA ARG A 159 4.06 -6.35 -16.73
C ARG A 159 3.40 -7.60 -17.31
N GLN A 160 3.35 -7.68 -18.65
CA GLN A 160 2.90 -8.87 -19.38
C GLN A 160 3.86 -10.05 -19.13
N GLY A 161 3.32 -11.26 -19.06
CA GLY A 161 4.12 -12.49 -18.86
C GLY A 161 4.61 -12.76 -17.44
N LEU A 162 4.43 -11.82 -16.50
CA LEU A 162 4.75 -12.00 -15.08
C LEU A 162 3.49 -12.09 -14.22
N PRO A 163 3.55 -12.67 -13.01
CA PRO A 163 2.45 -12.59 -12.04
C PRO A 163 2.01 -11.14 -11.77
N GLY A 164 0.72 -10.96 -11.48
CA GLY A 164 0.16 -9.66 -11.12
C GLY A 164 0.12 -9.41 -9.61
N ASN A 165 -0.22 -8.19 -9.21
CA ASN A 165 -0.40 -7.81 -7.82
C ASN A 165 -1.83 -8.11 -7.36
N SER A 166 -1.98 -8.89 -6.28
CA SER A 166 -3.29 -9.23 -5.71
C SER A 166 -3.56 -8.45 -4.43
N GLY A 167 -4.85 -8.26 -4.14
CA GLY A 167 -5.35 -7.65 -2.91
C GLY A 167 -6.23 -8.63 -2.14
N HIS A 168 -5.69 -9.80 -1.77
CA HIS A 168 -6.49 -10.82 -1.10
C HIS A 168 -7.06 -10.28 0.22
N MET A 169 -8.36 -10.43 0.41
CA MET A 169 -9.03 -10.00 1.64
C MET A 169 -9.43 -11.21 2.45
N HIS A 170 -8.89 -11.30 3.67
CA HIS A 170 -9.28 -12.31 4.63
C HIS A 170 -10.42 -11.78 5.50
N ILE A 171 -11.49 -12.55 5.66
CA ILE A 171 -12.63 -12.16 6.49
C ILE A 171 -13.06 -13.28 7.43
N SER A 172 -13.35 -12.90 8.67
CA SER A 172 -14.07 -13.67 9.66
C SER A 172 -15.08 -12.76 10.36
N LEU A 173 -16.21 -13.33 10.79
CA LEU A 173 -17.13 -12.65 11.69
C LEU A 173 -16.84 -13.09 13.12
N VAL A 174 -16.93 -12.15 14.05
CA VAL A 174 -16.80 -12.42 15.48
C VAL A 174 -18.08 -12.02 16.20
N THR A 175 -18.49 -12.84 17.15
CA THR A 175 -19.57 -12.52 18.07
C THR A 175 -19.12 -11.43 19.05
N SER A 176 -20.07 -10.81 19.76
CA SER A 176 -19.77 -9.76 20.75
C SER A 176 -18.89 -10.25 21.91
N ASP A 177 -18.88 -11.55 22.21
CA ASP A 177 -17.98 -12.20 23.17
C ASP A 177 -16.62 -12.60 22.58
N GLY A 178 -16.33 -12.20 21.33
CA GLY A 178 -15.04 -12.38 20.67
C GLY A 178 -14.78 -13.77 20.08
N LYS A 179 -15.80 -14.64 20.00
CA LYS A 179 -15.66 -15.96 19.37
C LYS A 179 -15.78 -15.85 17.85
N ASN A 180 -15.06 -16.71 17.15
CA ASN A 180 -15.12 -16.78 15.70
C ASN A 180 -16.45 -17.42 15.26
N ALA A 181 -17.34 -16.62 14.66
CA ALA A 181 -18.69 -17.05 14.29
C ALA A 181 -18.72 -17.99 13.07
N PHE A 182 -17.63 -18.09 12.31
CA PHE A 182 -17.50 -19.04 11.21
C PHE A 182 -17.05 -20.43 11.69
N LEU A 183 -16.42 -20.54 12.85
CA LEU A 183 -15.96 -21.82 13.37
C LEU A 183 -17.14 -22.66 13.88
N ARG A 184 -17.10 -23.96 13.59
CA ARG A 184 -17.83 -25.00 14.32
C ARG A 184 -16.81 -25.84 15.09
N ASP A 185 -16.93 -25.92 16.42
CA ASP A 185 -15.93 -26.59 17.26
C ASP A 185 -15.87 -28.11 17.01
N THR A 186 -17.03 -28.74 16.83
CA THR A 186 -17.17 -30.16 16.48
C THR A 186 -17.58 -30.29 15.02
N PRO A 187 -16.97 -31.19 14.23
CA PRO A 187 -17.33 -31.35 12.83
C PRO A 187 -18.80 -31.73 12.71
N ASP A 188 -19.49 -31.14 11.74
CA ASP A 188 -20.81 -31.58 11.32
C ASP A 188 -20.76 -33.05 10.89
N PRO A 189 -21.62 -33.94 11.44
CA PRO A 189 -21.67 -35.34 11.03
C PRO A 189 -22.21 -35.54 9.61
N SER A 190 -22.94 -34.56 9.04
CA SER A 190 -23.51 -34.65 7.70
C SER A 190 -23.43 -33.30 6.97
N PRO A 191 -22.22 -32.79 6.68
CA PRO A 191 -22.06 -31.55 5.97
C PRO A 191 -22.42 -31.73 4.48
N PRO A 192 -22.85 -30.67 3.77
CA PRO A 192 -23.09 -30.74 2.33
C PRO A 192 -21.82 -31.12 1.56
N TYR A 193 -20.64 -30.73 2.08
CA TYR A 193 -19.33 -31.17 1.61
C TYR A 193 -18.40 -31.42 2.80
N PRO A 194 -17.54 -32.45 2.77
CA PRO A 194 -16.58 -32.72 3.84
C PRO A 194 -15.70 -31.50 4.19
N ASP A 195 -15.34 -30.69 3.18
CA ASP A 195 -14.53 -29.47 3.28
C ASP A 195 -15.09 -28.39 4.21
N VAL A 196 -16.41 -28.41 4.49
CA VAL A 196 -17.11 -27.46 5.37
C VAL A 196 -17.60 -28.11 6.67
N ALA A 197 -17.08 -29.28 7.04
CA ALA A 197 -17.45 -29.95 8.28
C ALA A 197 -17.26 -29.06 9.52
N TYR A 198 -16.17 -28.28 9.56
CA TYR A 198 -15.86 -27.35 10.66
C TYR A 198 -16.31 -25.90 10.41
N LEU A 199 -17.08 -25.65 9.34
CA LEU A 199 -17.67 -24.35 9.09
C LEU A 199 -19.07 -24.32 9.70
N SER A 200 -19.37 -23.28 10.47
CA SER A 200 -20.71 -23.05 11.03
C SER A 200 -21.74 -22.82 9.92
N ASP A 201 -23.03 -22.97 10.23
CA ASP A 201 -24.08 -22.70 9.24
C ASP A 201 -24.07 -21.23 8.79
N LEU A 202 -23.80 -20.30 9.71
CA LEU A 202 -23.53 -18.90 9.39
C LEU A 202 -22.40 -18.76 8.36
N GLY A 203 -21.26 -19.43 8.59
CA GLY A 203 -20.12 -19.40 7.68
C GLY A 203 -20.43 -20.00 6.31
N ARG A 204 -21.22 -21.07 6.25
CA ARG A 204 -21.65 -21.71 4.99
C ARG A 204 -22.57 -20.80 4.19
N TYR A 205 -23.57 -20.20 4.83
CA TYR A 205 -24.46 -19.25 4.18
C TYR A 205 -23.71 -17.99 3.72
N PHE A 206 -22.76 -17.51 4.53
CA PHE A 206 -21.90 -16.39 4.16
C PHE A 206 -21.05 -16.72 2.93
N LEU A 207 -20.40 -17.89 2.90
CA LEU A 207 -19.64 -18.38 1.75
C LEU A 207 -20.54 -18.48 0.50
N ALA A 208 -21.73 -19.05 0.61
CA ALA A 208 -22.69 -19.15 -0.48
C ALA A 208 -23.12 -17.77 -1.02
N GLY A 209 -23.35 -16.81 -0.12
CA GLY A 209 -23.64 -15.42 -0.47
C GLY A 209 -22.54 -14.78 -1.31
N VAL A 210 -21.28 -14.91 -0.87
CA VAL A 210 -20.12 -14.40 -1.60
C VAL A 210 -19.99 -15.09 -2.96
N LEU A 211 -20.10 -16.42 -3.03
CA LEU A 211 -19.98 -17.17 -4.29
C LEU A 211 -21.05 -16.79 -5.32
N THR A 212 -22.31 -16.72 -4.88
CA THR A 212 -23.45 -16.42 -5.77
C THR A 212 -23.43 -14.98 -6.29
N GLY A 213 -22.97 -14.02 -5.49
CA GLY A 213 -22.88 -12.61 -5.90
C GLY A 213 -21.58 -12.22 -6.61
N LEU A 214 -20.54 -13.05 -6.55
CA LEU A 214 -19.21 -12.74 -7.07
C LEU A 214 -19.19 -12.26 -8.54
N PRO A 215 -19.91 -12.89 -9.50
CA PRO A 215 -19.95 -12.42 -10.88
C PRO A 215 -20.51 -10.99 -11.03
N ASP A 216 -21.34 -10.57 -10.08
CA ASP A 216 -22.13 -9.36 -10.17
C ASP A 216 -21.45 -8.17 -9.50
N ILE A 217 -20.35 -8.37 -8.78
CA ILE A 217 -19.58 -7.31 -8.10
C ILE A 217 -18.18 -7.13 -8.66
N MET A 218 -17.85 -7.78 -9.77
CA MET A 218 -16.51 -7.75 -10.39
C MET A 218 -15.94 -6.33 -10.55
N PRO A 219 -16.70 -5.29 -10.95
CA PRO A 219 -16.16 -3.93 -11.04
C PRO A 219 -15.68 -3.33 -9.71
N MET A 220 -16.10 -3.88 -8.56
CA MET A 220 -15.62 -3.45 -7.24
C MET A 220 -14.31 -4.16 -6.85
N PHE A 221 -14.09 -5.38 -7.33
CA PHE A 221 -12.89 -6.19 -7.04
C PHE A 221 -11.78 -6.00 -8.09
N ALA A 222 -12.16 -5.75 -9.34
CA ALA A 222 -11.29 -5.52 -10.48
C ALA A 222 -11.77 -4.22 -11.18
N PRO A 223 -11.42 -3.04 -10.61
CA PRO A 223 -12.05 -1.79 -11.01
C PRO A 223 -11.49 -1.19 -12.29
N THR A 224 -10.34 -1.66 -12.78
CA THR A 224 -9.69 -1.08 -13.96
C THR A 224 -9.64 -2.06 -15.13
N VAL A 225 -9.48 -1.55 -16.35
CA VAL A 225 -9.21 -2.39 -17.53
C VAL A 225 -7.96 -3.25 -17.31
N ASN A 226 -6.96 -2.71 -16.62
CA ASN A 226 -5.74 -3.42 -16.28
C ASN A 226 -5.98 -4.60 -15.31
N SER A 227 -6.96 -4.49 -14.40
CA SER A 227 -7.28 -5.55 -13.45
C SER A 227 -7.59 -6.89 -14.15
N TYR A 228 -8.24 -6.86 -15.32
CA TYR A 228 -8.59 -8.06 -16.08
C TYR A 228 -7.40 -8.68 -16.82
N LYS A 229 -6.28 -7.97 -16.98
CA LYS A 229 -5.02 -8.53 -17.47
C LYS A 229 -4.32 -9.41 -16.41
N ARG A 230 -4.73 -9.28 -15.14
CA ARG A 230 -4.34 -10.18 -14.05
C ARG A 230 -5.17 -11.47 -14.05
N LEU A 231 -6.47 -11.37 -14.36
CA LEU A 231 -7.45 -12.46 -14.34
C LEU A 231 -7.36 -13.34 -15.59
N VAL A 232 -6.18 -13.90 -15.82
CA VAL A 232 -5.89 -14.82 -16.92
C VAL A 232 -5.45 -16.16 -16.35
N GLU A 233 -5.71 -17.23 -17.10
CA GLU A 233 -5.29 -18.59 -16.75
C GLU A 233 -3.76 -18.66 -16.56
N ASN A 234 -3.30 -19.64 -15.77
CA ASN A 234 -1.88 -19.95 -15.53
C ASN A 234 -1.06 -18.94 -14.71
N PHE A 235 -1.68 -17.90 -14.13
CA PHE A 235 -0.99 -16.91 -13.29
C PHE A 235 -1.52 -16.82 -11.84
N TRP A 236 -2.05 -17.93 -11.30
CA TRP A 236 -2.54 -18.05 -9.90
C TRP A 236 -3.69 -17.11 -9.50
N ALA A 237 -4.24 -16.36 -10.47
CA ALA A 237 -5.40 -15.51 -10.27
C ALA A 237 -6.69 -16.29 -10.60
N PRO A 238 -7.72 -16.20 -9.77
CA PRO A 238 -8.95 -16.97 -9.99
C PRO A 238 -9.79 -16.38 -11.13
N VAL A 239 -10.32 -17.26 -12.01
CA VAL A 239 -11.08 -16.88 -13.22
C VAL A 239 -12.50 -17.46 -13.28
N THR A 240 -12.90 -18.25 -12.29
CA THR A 240 -14.24 -18.85 -12.14
C THR A 240 -14.77 -18.63 -10.72
N VAL A 241 -16.07 -18.77 -10.53
CA VAL A 241 -16.69 -18.83 -9.20
C VAL A 241 -16.38 -20.17 -8.57
N SER A 242 -15.46 -20.19 -7.62
CA SER A 242 -14.98 -21.43 -7.01
C SER A 242 -14.54 -21.23 -5.56
N TRP A 243 -14.48 -22.33 -4.83
CA TRP A 243 -13.95 -22.36 -3.48
C TRP A 243 -13.26 -23.69 -3.20
N GLY A 244 -12.53 -23.78 -2.09
CA GLY A 244 -12.02 -25.06 -1.59
C GLY A 244 -11.27 -24.90 -0.28
N LEU A 245 -11.20 -25.99 0.49
CA LEU A 245 -10.42 -26.04 1.73
C LEU A 245 -8.93 -25.97 1.42
N GLU A 246 -8.26 -24.91 1.90
CA GLU A 246 -6.84 -24.64 1.63
C GLU A 246 -6.46 -24.56 0.14
N HIS A 247 -7.43 -24.37 -0.76
CA HIS A 247 -7.21 -24.34 -2.21
C HIS A 247 -6.66 -22.99 -2.72
N ARG A 248 -5.38 -22.96 -3.10
CA ARG A 248 -4.66 -21.74 -3.54
C ARG A 248 -4.88 -21.35 -5.00
N ALA A 249 -5.73 -22.04 -5.74
CA ALA A 249 -6.18 -21.56 -7.05
C ALA A 249 -7.59 -20.95 -6.96
N ALA A 250 -8.40 -21.37 -6.00
CA ALA A 250 -9.82 -21.00 -5.93
C ALA A 250 -10.04 -19.49 -5.72
N SER A 251 -11.22 -19.01 -6.14
CA SER A 251 -11.69 -17.64 -5.89
C SER A 251 -11.78 -17.36 -4.39
N ILE A 252 -12.36 -18.30 -3.64
CA ILE A 252 -12.48 -18.23 -2.19
C ILE A 252 -11.75 -19.42 -1.57
N ARG A 253 -10.65 -19.18 -0.86
CA ARG A 253 -9.98 -20.23 -0.11
C ARG A 253 -10.55 -20.26 1.31
N LEU A 254 -11.12 -21.40 1.68
CA LEU A 254 -11.56 -21.65 3.04
C LEU A 254 -10.36 -22.11 3.88
N ILE A 255 -10.15 -21.45 5.01
CA ILE A 255 -9.12 -21.81 5.99
C ILE A 255 -9.87 -22.14 7.28
N THR A 256 -9.91 -23.40 7.67
CA THR A 256 -10.62 -23.89 8.87
C THR A 256 -10.07 -25.27 9.25
N PRO A 257 -10.34 -25.83 10.44
CA PRO A 257 -9.93 -27.19 10.76
C PRO A 257 -10.41 -28.24 9.74
N PRO A 258 -9.69 -29.35 9.57
CA PRO A 258 -8.50 -29.76 10.34
C PRO A 258 -7.19 -29.13 9.84
N THR A 259 -7.20 -28.37 8.74
CA THR A 259 -5.97 -27.86 8.11
C THR A 259 -5.51 -26.52 8.70
N GLY A 260 -6.45 -25.66 9.08
CA GLY A 260 -6.20 -24.40 9.79
C GLY A 260 -6.44 -24.52 11.29
N SER A 261 -5.87 -23.59 12.08
CA SER A 261 -6.21 -23.51 13.50
C SER A 261 -7.65 -23.00 13.69
N PRO A 262 -8.40 -23.50 14.68
CA PRO A 262 -9.79 -23.08 14.90
C PRO A 262 -9.97 -21.56 15.06
N LYS A 263 -9.06 -20.90 15.79
CA LYS A 263 -9.10 -19.44 15.98
C LYS A 263 -8.90 -18.67 14.68
N ALA A 264 -8.24 -19.26 13.69
CA ALA A 264 -7.93 -18.61 12.42
C ALA A 264 -8.96 -18.92 11.32
N THR A 265 -10.11 -19.53 11.65
CA THR A 265 -11.16 -19.85 10.67
C THR A 265 -11.60 -18.61 9.90
N ARG A 266 -11.45 -18.60 8.59
CA ARG A 266 -11.73 -17.43 7.73
C ARG A 266 -11.90 -17.81 6.27
N LEU A 267 -12.47 -16.89 5.50
CA LEU A 267 -12.48 -16.94 4.05
C LEU A 267 -11.38 -15.99 3.52
N GLU A 268 -10.51 -16.48 2.64
CA GLU A 268 -9.59 -15.66 1.86
C GLU A 268 -10.21 -15.43 0.48
N VAL A 269 -10.62 -14.18 0.20
CA VAL A 269 -11.20 -13.74 -1.08
C VAL A 269 -10.07 -13.23 -1.99
N ARG A 270 -9.82 -13.93 -3.11
CA ARG A 270 -8.56 -13.82 -3.89
C ARG A 270 -8.71 -13.09 -5.23
N VAL A 271 -9.96 -12.78 -5.58
CA VAL A 271 -10.36 -12.08 -6.81
C VAL A 271 -9.96 -10.59 -6.84
N PRO A 272 -9.92 -9.84 -5.72
CA PRO A 272 -9.51 -8.44 -5.78
C PRO A 272 -8.04 -8.24 -6.20
N GLY A 273 -7.80 -7.22 -7.02
CA GLY A 273 -6.46 -6.71 -7.32
C GLY A 273 -5.97 -5.75 -6.24
N ALA A 274 -4.65 -5.51 -6.20
CA ALA A 274 -4.08 -4.51 -5.27
C ALA A 274 -4.45 -3.05 -5.66
N ASP A 275 -5.03 -2.86 -6.85
CA ASP A 275 -5.59 -1.61 -7.37
C ASP A 275 -7.04 -1.38 -6.95
N ALA A 276 -7.68 -2.35 -6.29
CA ALA A 276 -9.03 -2.23 -5.78
C ALA A 276 -9.11 -1.28 -4.58
N ASN A 277 -10.22 -0.54 -4.47
CA ASN A 277 -10.49 0.23 -3.25
C ASN A 277 -10.90 -0.76 -2.14
N PRO A 278 -10.11 -0.89 -1.05
CA PRO A 278 -10.35 -1.89 -0.02
C PRO A 278 -11.70 -1.72 0.69
N HIS A 279 -12.24 -0.50 0.76
CA HIS A 279 -13.55 -0.26 1.37
C HIS A 279 -14.68 -0.86 0.53
N TYR A 280 -14.63 -0.71 -0.80
CA TYR A 280 -15.60 -1.33 -1.69
C TYR A 280 -15.47 -2.85 -1.68
N VAL A 281 -14.23 -3.37 -1.62
CA VAL A 281 -14.01 -4.82 -1.50
C VAL A 281 -14.65 -5.35 -0.22
N LEU A 282 -14.38 -4.74 0.94
CA LEU A 282 -14.95 -5.17 2.21
C LEU A 282 -16.48 -5.04 2.22
N ALA A 283 -17.02 -3.93 1.73
CA ALA A 283 -18.46 -3.70 1.65
C ALA A 283 -19.15 -4.78 0.82
N ALA A 284 -18.59 -5.15 -0.35
CA ALA A 284 -19.12 -6.23 -1.19
C ALA A 284 -19.05 -7.59 -0.53
N ILE A 285 -17.94 -7.95 0.13
CA ILE A 285 -17.84 -9.23 0.81
C ILE A 285 -18.87 -9.33 1.94
N VAL A 286 -19.01 -8.28 2.76
CA VAL A 286 -19.97 -8.26 3.87
C VAL A 286 -21.40 -8.28 3.36
N ALA A 287 -21.74 -7.44 2.38
CA ALA A 287 -23.11 -7.35 1.86
C ALA A 287 -23.56 -8.65 1.17
N LEU A 288 -22.69 -9.24 0.34
CA LEU A 288 -22.98 -10.53 -0.29
C LEU A 288 -23.06 -11.67 0.72
N GLY A 289 -22.12 -11.73 1.65
CA GLY A 289 -22.11 -12.77 2.67
C GLY A 289 -23.33 -12.68 3.59
N TRP A 290 -23.71 -11.46 4.01
CA TRP A 290 -24.88 -11.23 4.83
C TRP A 290 -26.19 -11.57 4.09
N ARG A 291 -26.31 -11.20 2.82
CA ARG A 291 -27.40 -11.66 1.94
C ARG A 291 -27.50 -13.19 1.93
N GLY A 292 -26.36 -13.87 1.86
CA GLY A 292 -26.29 -15.33 1.94
C GLY A 292 -26.87 -15.88 3.24
N VAL A 293 -26.52 -15.27 4.37
CA VAL A 293 -27.06 -15.58 5.71
C VAL A 293 -28.57 -15.35 5.78
N GLU A 294 -29.05 -14.19 5.35
CA GLU A 294 -30.48 -13.84 5.40
C GLU A 294 -31.33 -14.79 4.56
N LYS A 295 -30.85 -15.14 3.37
CA LYS A 295 -31.54 -16.04 2.44
C LYS A 295 -31.25 -17.51 2.66
N LYS A 296 -30.36 -17.85 3.61
CA LYS A 296 -29.89 -19.21 3.89
C LYS A 296 -29.45 -19.95 2.61
N LEU A 297 -28.66 -19.28 1.79
CA LEU A 297 -28.29 -19.80 0.47
C LEU A 297 -27.45 -21.07 0.57
N GLU A 298 -27.75 -22.03 -0.29
CA GLU A 298 -26.91 -23.22 -0.46
C GLU A 298 -25.65 -22.87 -1.26
N ILE A 299 -24.55 -23.56 -0.97
CA ILE A 299 -23.30 -23.39 -1.70
C ILE A 299 -23.53 -23.84 -3.15
N PRO A 300 -23.32 -22.96 -4.15
CA PRO A 300 -23.83 -23.18 -5.51
C PRO A 300 -23.00 -24.17 -6.33
N VAL A 301 -21.76 -24.46 -5.90
CA VAL A 301 -20.81 -25.31 -6.64
C VAL A 301 -20.01 -26.17 -5.65
N PRO A 302 -19.62 -27.39 -6.04
CA PRO A 302 -18.73 -28.23 -5.20
C PRO A 302 -17.36 -27.56 -4.97
N PRO A 303 -16.65 -27.92 -3.89
CA PRO A 303 -15.30 -27.43 -3.67
C PRO A 303 -14.34 -28.02 -4.71
N LEU A 304 -13.31 -27.25 -5.05
CA LEU A 304 -12.16 -27.77 -5.78
C LEU A 304 -11.32 -28.66 -4.87
N SER A 305 -11.07 -29.88 -5.34
CA SER A 305 -10.24 -30.88 -4.68
C SER A 305 -8.76 -30.52 -4.80
N LYS A 306 -7.95 -31.06 -3.89
CA LYS A 306 -6.50 -30.82 -3.89
C LYS A 306 -5.87 -31.30 -5.20
N GLY A 307 -5.22 -30.37 -5.91
CA GLY A 307 -4.54 -30.65 -7.18
C GLY A 307 -5.39 -30.39 -8.41
N GLU A 308 -6.66 -29.99 -8.25
CA GLU A 308 -7.48 -29.55 -9.37
C GLU A 308 -7.10 -28.12 -9.78
N GLU A 309 -7.12 -27.88 -11.09
CA GLU A 309 -6.87 -26.56 -11.64
C GLU A 309 -8.18 -25.80 -11.86
N MET A 310 -8.13 -24.51 -11.55
CA MET A 310 -9.19 -23.57 -11.88
C MET A 310 -9.40 -23.47 -13.39
N GLY A 311 -10.66 -23.55 -13.83
CA GLY A 311 -11.02 -23.57 -15.24
C GLY A 311 -10.74 -24.91 -15.95
N GLY A 312 -10.29 -25.94 -15.21
CA GLY A 312 -10.17 -27.31 -15.71
C GLY A 312 -11.51 -28.02 -15.86
N GLY A 313 -11.53 -29.23 -16.42
CA GLY A 313 -12.76 -29.97 -16.71
C GLY A 313 -13.61 -30.35 -15.49
N SER A 314 -13.05 -30.31 -14.27
CA SER A 314 -13.77 -30.55 -13.02
C SER A 314 -14.27 -29.28 -12.32
N ASP A 315 -13.87 -28.10 -12.80
CA ASP A 315 -14.35 -26.82 -12.27
C ASP A 315 -15.75 -26.52 -12.81
N GLN A 316 -16.76 -26.66 -11.94
CA GLN A 316 -18.16 -26.38 -12.25
C GLN A 316 -18.54 -24.90 -12.06
N GLY A 317 -17.57 -24.06 -11.67
CA GLY A 317 -17.74 -22.64 -11.48
C GLY A 317 -18.03 -21.88 -12.77
N VAL A 318 -18.99 -20.96 -12.72
CA VAL A 318 -19.19 -20.03 -13.84
C VAL A 318 -17.96 -19.15 -14.02
N ARG A 319 -17.58 -18.88 -15.27
CA ARG A 319 -16.48 -17.99 -15.61
C ARG A 319 -16.78 -16.57 -15.12
N LEU A 320 -15.81 -15.93 -14.47
CA LEU A 320 -15.85 -14.51 -14.16
C LEU A 320 -15.61 -13.68 -15.42
N ALA A 321 -16.11 -12.44 -15.43
CA ALA A 321 -15.95 -11.52 -16.55
C ALA A 321 -14.47 -11.39 -16.98
N LYS A 322 -14.21 -11.49 -18.29
CA LYS A 322 -12.86 -11.42 -18.88
C LYS A 322 -12.41 -10.00 -19.17
N SER A 323 -13.31 -9.03 -19.05
CA SER A 323 -13.05 -7.61 -19.29
C SER A 323 -13.88 -6.74 -18.36
N LEU A 324 -13.44 -5.50 -18.18
CA LEU A 324 -14.21 -4.49 -17.43
C LEU A 324 -15.57 -4.25 -18.10
N LYS A 325 -15.65 -4.33 -19.44
CA LYS A 325 -16.90 -4.19 -20.20
C LYS A 325 -17.93 -5.27 -19.83
N GLU A 326 -17.52 -6.53 -19.84
CA GLU A 326 -18.38 -7.66 -19.42
C GLU A 326 -18.78 -7.53 -17.95
N ALA A 327 -17.83 -7.15 -17.08
CA ALA A 327 -18.07 -7.00 -15.65
C ALA A 327 -19.08 -5.90 -15.34
N VAL A 328 -19.01 -4.76 -16.04
CA VAL A 328 -19.94 -3.65 -15.85
C VAL A 328 -21.32 -4.02 -16.38
N ALA A 329 -21.41 -4.67 -17.54
CA ALA A 329 -22.69 -5.18 -18.04
C ALA A 329 -23.35 -6.16 -17.06
N ALA A 330 -22.57 -7.04 -16.42
CA ALA A 330 -23.07 -7.92 -15.37
C ALA A 330 -23.51 -7.14 -14.13
N PHE A 331 -22.71 -6.17 -13.67
CA PHE A 331 -22.98 -5.33 -12.50
C PHE A 331 -24.26 -4.50 -12.63
N THR A 332 -24.50 -3.90 -13.80
CA THR A 332 -25.63 -2.99 -14.04
C THR A 332 -26.89 -3.66 -14.58
N ARG A 333 -26.89 -4.97 -14.90
CA ARG A 333 -28.12 -5.63 -15.40
C ARG A 333 -29.25 -5.57 -14.36
N LYS A 334 -30.51 -5.57 -14.82
CA LYS A 334 -31.71 -5.48 -13.96
C LYS A 334 -31.78 -6.54 -12.85
N GLY A 335 -31.29 -7.76 -13.11
CA GLY A 335 -31.26 -8.88 -12.15
C GLY A 335 -29.91 -9.06 -11.43
N SER A 336 -29.06 -8.04 -11.41
CA SER A 336 -27.77 -8.09 -10.73
C SER A 336 -27.96 -8.20 -9.21
N VAL A 337 -27.24 -9.12 -8.56
CA VAL A 337 -27.16 -9.19 -7.10
C VAL A 337 -26.60 -7.88 -6.53
N ALA A 338 -25.75 -7.16 -7.25
CA ALA A 338 -25.26 -5.85 -6.80
C ALA A 338 -26.39 -4.83 -6.58
N ARG A 339 -27.44 -4.85 -7.42
CA ARG A 339 -28.62 -3.98 -7.24
C ARG A 339 -29.40 -4.37 -5.99
N GLU A 340 -29.49 -5.67 -5.72
CA GLU A 340 -30.15 -6.17 -4.51
C GLU A 340 -29.46 -5.69 -3.23
N VAL A 341 -28.13 -5.71 -3.19
CA VAL A 341 -27.38 -5.43 -1.94
C VAL A 341 -26.93 -3.97 -1.79
N PHE A 342 -26.82 -3.20 -2.88
CA PHE A 342 -26.35 -1.81 -2.85
C PHE A 342 -27.36 -0.78 -3.35
N GLY A 343 -28.45 -1.24 -3.96
CA GLY A 343 -29.46 -0.38 -4.57
C GLY A 343 -29.06 0.18 -5.93
N ASP A 344 -30.08 0.56 -6.71
CA ASP A 344 -29.91 1.00 -8.09
C ASP A 344 -29.05 2.26 -8.22
N ALA A 345 -29.22 3.24 -7.33
CA ALA A 345 -28.50 4.51 -7.40
C ALA A 345 -26.97 4.32 -7.31
N PHE A 346 -26.50 3.44 -6.42
CA PHE A 346 -25.07 3.14 -6.33
C PHE A 346 -24.59 2.38 -7.56
N VAL A 347 -25.35 1.36 -8.00
CA VAL A 347 -24.98 0.53 -9.14
C VAL A 347 -24.90 1.35 -10.43
N ASP A 348 -25.86 2.22 -10.68
CA ASP A 348 -25.88 3.08 -11.87
C ASP A 348 -24.73 4.09 -11.85
N HIS A 349 -24.51 4.74 -10.70
CA HIS A 349 -23.42 5.71 -10.55
C HIS A 349 -22.05 5.04 -10.71
N PHE A 350 -21.78 3.99 -9.92
CA PHE A 350 -20.49 3.31 -9.94
C PHE A 350 -20.24 2.63 -11.29
N GLY A 351 -21.26 1.96 -11.86
CA GLY A 351 -21.20 1.36 -13.18
C GLY A 351 -20.86 2.37 -14.27
N GLY A 352 -21.50 3.54 -14.27
CA GLY A 352 -21.22 4.62 -15.22
C GLY A 352 -19.76 5.11 -15.17
N THR A 353 -19.14 5.16 -13.98
CA THR A 353 -17.70 5.52 -13.89
C THR A 353 -16.78 4.48 -14.55
N ARG A 354 -17.19 3.22 -14.59
CA ARG A 354 -16.44 2.12 -15.20
C ARG A 354 -16.71 2.02 -16.70
N GLU A 355 -17.94 2.29 -17.14
CA GLU A 355 -18.27 2.47 -18.56
C GLU A 355 -17.41 3.57 -19.21
N HIS A 356 -17.20 4.67 -18.49
CA HIS A 356 -16.32 5.75 -18.95
C HIS A 356 -14.87 5.26 -19.16
N GLU A 357 -14.33 4.48 -18.21
CA GLU A 357 -12.98 3.91 -18.36
C GLU A 357 -12.89 2.93 -19.54
N VAL A 358 -13.91 2.09 -19.73
CA VAL A 358 -13.99 1.20 -20.90
C VAL A 358 -13.97 2.01 -22.19
N ARG A 359 -14.75 3.10 -22.27
CA ARG A 359 -14.79 3.96 -23.45
C ARG A 359 -13.42 4.57 -23.76
N LEU A 360 -12.74 5.12 -22.76
CA LEU A 360 -11.40 5.70 -22.93
C LEU A 360 -10.39 4.65 -23.41
N TRP A 361 -10.49 3.41 -22.93
CA TRP A 361 -9.65 2.31 -23.39
C TRP A 361 -9.96 1.90 -24.84
N GLU A 362 -11.23 1.85 -25.24
CA GLU A 362 -11.63 1.51 -26.60
C GLU A 362 -11.23 2.59 -27.63
N GLU A 363 -11.15 3.85 -27.21
CA GLU A 363 -10.67 4.98 -28.03
C GLU A 363 -9.13 5.03 -28.12
N ALA A 364 -8.41 4.34 -27.24
CA ALA A 364 -6.95 4.43 -27.15
C ALA A 364 -6.25 3.63 -28.26
N VAL A 365 -5.42 4.32 -29.05
CA VAL A 365 -4.46 3.68 -29.98
C VAL A 365 -3.20 3.32 -29.19
N THR A 366 -3.03 2.03 -28.90
CA THR A 366 -1.87 1.51 -28.17
C THR A 366 -0.75 1.07 -29.11
N ASP A 367 0.47 1.01 -28.57
CA ASP A 367 1.67 0.48 -29.26
C ASP A 367 1.46 -0.92 -29.87
N TRP A 368 0.55 -1.72 -29.30
CA TRP A 368 0.17 -3.02 -29.85
C TRP A 368 -0.33 -2.93 -31.31
N TYR A 369 -1.15 -1.91 -31.61
CA TYR A 369 -1.65 -1.67 -32.96
C TYR A 369 -0.55 -1.13 -33.88
N VAL A 370 0.28 -0.24 -33.37
CA VAL A 370 1.38 0.37 -34.15
C VAL A 370 2.37 -0.72 -34.57
N PHE A 371 2.85 -1.56 -33.65
CA PHE A 371 3.82 -2.61 -34.00
C PHE A 371 3.20 -3.75 -34.82
N GLY A 372 1.93 -4.10 -34.57
CA GLY A 372 1.25 -5.20 -35.25
C GLY A 372 0.70 -4.88 -36.64
N VAL A 373 0.35 -3.61 -36.91
CA VAL A 373 -0.32 -3.20 -38.16
C VAL A 373 0.57 -2.30 -39.03
N ALA A 374 1.44 -1.46 -38.46
CA ALA A 374 2.32 -0.60 -39.27
C ALA A 374 3.33 -1.42 -40.12
N SER A 375 3.58 -2.66 -39.73
CA SER A 375 4.40 -3.62 -40.47
C SER A 375 3.70 -4.22 -41.71
N ILE A 376 2.39 -4.00 -41.91
CA ILE A 376 1.64 -4.48 -43.09
C ILE A 376 1.89 -3.60 -44.33
N ILE A 377 2.35 -2.36 -44.17
CA ILE A 377 2.50 -1.39 -45.28
C ILE A 377 3.88 -1.44 -45.98
N LEU A 378 4.84 -2.22 -45.46
CA LEU A 378 6.22 -2.26 -46.00
C LEU A 378 6.54 -3.45 -46.92
N LEU A 379 5.54 -4.23 -47.35
CA LEU A 379 5.73 -5.39 -48.24
C LEU A 379 5.20 -5.18 -49.67
N SER A 380 5.06 -3.94 -50.14
CA SER A 380 4.52 -3.65 -51.48
C SER A 380 5.20 -2.50 -52.23
N LEU A 381 6.50 -2.31 -52.04
CA LEU A 381 7.33 -1.49 -52.94
C LEU A 381 8.61 -2.21 -53.33
#